data_AF-A0A3M1WCK1-F1
#
_entry.id   AF-A0A3M1WCK1-F1
#
_cell.length_a   1.000
_cell.length_b   1.000
_cell.length_c   1.000
_cell.angle_alpha   90.00
_cell.angle_beta   90.00
_cell.angle_gamma   90.00
#
_symmetry.space_group_name_H-M   'P 1'
#
loop_
_entity.id
_entity.type
_entity.pdbx_description
1 polymer ?
#
loop_
_entity_poly.entity_id
_entity_poly.type
_entity_poly.pdbx_seq_one_letter_code
_entity_poly.pdbx_strand_id
1 'polypeptide(L)'
;MRYGDLIQFEPIESVVQLQDADEAASARQLVSTYVISDEMAEKLTGLVIPQLQFNQPVDNKGLLVVGNYGTGKSHLMSVISSIAEHADLLSALGNAQVAHAAERVAGKFKVVRTEIGATTMSLRDIL
;
A
#
# COMPACT_ATOMS: atom_id res chain seq x y z
N MET A 1 29.62 2.40 -19.51
CA MET A 1 28.45 2.39 -18.61
C MET A 1 27.42 1.47 -19.20
N ARG A 2 26.99 0.44 -18.48
CA ARG A 2 25.95 -0.47 -18.94
C ARG A 2 24.60 0.05 -18.42
N TYR A 3 23.54 -0.18 -19.19
CA TYR A 3 22.18 0.24 -18.81
C TYR A 3 21.75 -0.29 -17.43
N GLY A 4 22.23 -1.48 -17.05
CA GLY A 4 21.99 -2.08 -15.73
C GLY A 4 22.68 -1.39 -14.56
N ASP A 5 23.63 -0.48 -14.81
CA ASP A 5 24.28 0.33 -13.77
C ASP A 5 23.45 1.57 -13.40
N LEU A 6 22.41 1.89 -14.18
CA LEU A 6 21.56 3.08 -14.02
C LEU A 6 20.18 2.77 -13.46
N ILE A 7 19.70 1.53 -13.64
CA ILE A 7 18.36 1.14 -13.24
C ILE A 7 18.41 -0.28 -12.65
N GLN A 8 18.30 -0.37 -11.33
CA GLN A 8 18.00 -1.61 -10.61
C GLN A 8 16.50 -1.63 -10.33
N PHE A 9 15.74 -2.37 -11.13
CA PHE A 9 14.41 -2.80 -10.73
C PHE A 9 14.41 -4.32 -10.61
N GLU A 10 13.82 -4.85 -9.54
CA GLU A 10 13.42 -6.25 -9.53
C GLU A 10 12.29 -6.42 -10.54
N PRO A 11 12.39 -7.35 -11.50
CA PRO A 11 11.29 -7.63 -12.40
C PRO A 11 10.09 -8.14 -11.60
N ILE A 12 8.94 -7.46 -11.74
CA ILE A 12 7.67 -7.92 -11.18
C ILE A 12 7.18 -9.06 -12.09
N GLU A 13 7.74 -10.26 -11.93
CA GLU A 13 7.38 -11.43 -12.74
C GLU A 13 6.04 -12.06 -12.31
N SER A 14 5.54 -11.74 -11.10
CA SER A 14 4.28 -12.24 -10.57
C SER A 14 3.25 -11.11 -10.42
N VAL A 15 2.01 -11.39 -10.84
CA VAL A 15 0.86 -10.53 -10.52
C VAL A 15 0.76 -10.43 -9.01
N VAL A 16 0.88 -9.21 -8.45
CA VAL A 16 0.72 -8.98 -7.01
C VAL A 16 -0.70 -9.36 -6.60
N GLN A 17 -0.86 -10.39 -5.77
CA GLN A 17 -2.13 -10.71 -5.15
C GLN A 17 -2.23 -9.95 -3.83
N LEU A 18 -3.41 -9.39 -3.54
CA LEU A 18 -3.57 -8.61 -2.31
C LEU A 18 -3.37 -9.49 -1.07
N GLN A 19 -3.76 -10.76 -1.15
CA GLN A 19 -3.65 -11.74 -0.06
C GLN A 19 -2.20 -12.12 0.25
N ASP A 20 -1.25 -11.95 -0.69
CA ASP A 20 0.16 -12.23 -0.43
C ASP A 20 0.71 -11.35 0.71
N ALA A 21 0.09 -10.19 0.96
CA ALA A 21 0.44 -9.30 2.06
C ALA A 21 0.02 -9.81 3.46
N ASP A 22 -0.68 -10.93 3.57
CA ASP A 22 -0.95 -11.60 4.85
C ASP A 22 0.28 -12.39 5.35
N GLU A 23 1.21 -12.74 4.46
CA GLU A 23 2.47 -13.38 4.84
C GLU A 23 3.54 -12.31 5.13
N ALA A 24 4.12 -12.33 6.33
CA ALA A 24 5.05 -11.29 6.79
C ALA A 24 6.26 -11.07 5.86
N ALA A 25 6.83 -12.13 5.29
CA ALA A 25 7.96 -12.04 4.37
C ALA A 25 7.56 -11.34 3.05
N SER A 26 6.43 -11.76 2.48
CA SER A 26 5.84 -11.20 1.27
C SER A 26 5.40 -9.75 1.47
N ALA A 27 4.78 -9.42 2.60
CA ALA A 27 4.44 -8.05 3.00
C ALA A 27 5.67 -7.14 3.05
N ARG A 28 6.76 -7.61 3.67
CA ARG A 28 8.03 -6.87 3.72
C ARG A 28 8.61 -6.63 2.34
N GLN A 29 8.63 -7.65 1.48
CA GLN A 29 9.11 -7.54 0.10
C GLN A 29 8.27 -6.53 -0.70
N LEU A 30 6.94 -6.59 -0.58
CA LEU A 30 6.05 -5.64 -1.25
C LEU A 30 6.31 -4.20 -0.78
N VAL A 31 6.54 -3.99 0.53
CA VAL A 31 6.89 -2.66 1.06
C VAL A 31 8.24 -2.17 0.53
N SER A 32 9.27 -3.03 0.51
CA SER A 32 10.62 -2.63 0.10
C SER A 32 10.79 -2.38 -1.40
N THR A 33 9.98 -3.04 -2.23
CA THR A 33 10.08 -2.94 -3.69
C THR A 33 9.17 -1.87 -4.29
N TYR A 34 8.29 -1.26 -3.50
CA TYR A 34 7.37 -0.25 -4.01
C TYR A 34 8.07 1.10 -4.23
N VAL A 35 8.06 1.56 -5.48
CA VAL A 35 8.61 2.86 -5.87
C VAL A 35 7.55 3.95 -5.74
N ILE A 36 7.86 4.98 -4.96
CA ILE A 36 6.97 6.12 -4.71
C ILE A 36 7.52 7.34 -5.44
N SER A 37 6.76 7.85 -6.40
CA SER A 37 7.06 9.15 -7.04
C SER A 37 6.78 10.32 -6.09
N ASP A 38 7.39 11.48 -6.35
CA ASP A 38 7.17 12.68 -5.53
C ASP A 38 5.69 13.08 -5.48
N GLU A 39 5.00 13.06 -6.61
CA GLU A 39 3.55 13.34 -6.66
C GLU A 39 2.73 12.34 -5.82
N MET A 40 3.13 11.06 -5.80
CA MET A 40 2.49 10.06 -4.96
C MET A 40 2.80 10.30 -3.48
N ALA A 41 4.03 10.69 -3.15
CA ALA A 41 4.42 11.02 -1.78
C ALA A 41 3.58 12.20 -1.24
N GLU A 42 3.36 13.23 -2.05
CA GLU A 42 2.47 14.36 -1.70
C GLU A 42 1.04 13.89 -1.43
N LYS A 43 0.47 13.04 -2.29
CA LYS A 43 -0.89 12.49 -2.09
C LYS A 43 -0.97 11.60 -0.85
N LEU A 44 0.02 10.76 -0.61
CA LEU A 44 0.04 9.88 0.55
C LEU A 44 0.13 10.67 1.85
N THR A 45 1.04 11.64 1.90
CA THR A 45 1.28 12.43 3.11
C THR A 45 0.20 13.48 3.37
N GLY A 46 -0.33 14.12 2.32
CA GLY A 46 -1.32 15.20 2.43
C GLY A 46 -2.77 14.76 2.43
N LEU A 47 -3.10 13.59 1.86
CA LEU A 47 -4.47 13.10 1.73
C LEU A 47 -4.69 11.75 2.43
N VAL A 48 -3.94 10.71 2.05
CA VAL A 48 -4.26 9.34 2.46
C VAL A 48 -4.03 9.12 3.95
N ILE A 49 -2.81 9.38 4.43
CA ILE A 49 -2.45 9.14 5.84
C ILE A 49 -3.29 10.03 6.79
N PRO A 50 -3.55 11.34 6.49
CA PRO A 50 -4.45 12.17 7.31
C PRO A 50 -5.87 11.64 7.45
N GLN A 51 -6.39 10.93 6.44
CA GLN A 51 -7.74 10.35 6.48
C GLN A 51 -7.79 8.98 7.16
N LEU A 52 -6.65 8.27 7.29
CA LEU A 52 -6.59 6.96 7.93
C LEU A 52 -6.35 7.04 9.44
N GLN A 53 -5.48 7.95 9.87
CA GLN A 53 -5.07 8.10 11.28
C GLN A 53 -6.23 8.34 12.28
N PHE A 54 -6.04 7.92 13.54
CA PHE A 54 -7.02 8.07 14.63
C PHE A 54 -6.64 9.09 15.71
N ASN A 55 -5.50 9.76 15.59
CA ASN A 55 -5.01 10.72 16.60
C ASN A 55 -5.85 12.00 16.63
N GLN A 56 -6.37 12.44 15.48
CA GLN A 56 -7.22 13.61 15.36
C GLN A 56 -8.57 13.19 14.75
N PRO A 57 -9.70 13.59 15.35
CA PRO A 57 -11.02 13.28 14.82
C PRO A 57 -11.22 13.97 13.47
N VAL A 58 -11.54 13.18 12.45
CA VAL A 58 -11.88 13.61 11.10
C VAL A 58 -13.01 12.72 10.58
N ASP A 59 -13.75 13.20 9.60
CA ASP A 59 -14.72 12.34 8.90
C ASP A 59 -13.97 11.23 8.15
N ASN A 60 -14.30 9.98 8.45
CA ASN A 60 -13.71 8.84 7.76
C ASN A 60 -14.10 8.86 6.27
N LYS A 61 -13.11 8.69 5.40
CA LYS A 61 -13.32 8.66 3.94
C LYS A 61 -12.89 7.32 3.37
N GLY A 62 -13.65 6.85 2.38
CA GLY A 62 -13.18 5.80 1.48
C GLY A 62 -12.15 6.35 0.50
N LEU A 63 -11.12 5.56 0.20
CA LEU A 63 -10.16 5.83 -0.87
C LEU A 63 -10.43 4.88 -2.04
N LEU A 64 -10.65 5.44 -3.23
CA LEU A 64 -10.76 4.67 -4.47
C LEU A 64 -9.53 4.89 -5.33
N VAL A 65 -8.75 3.83 -5.55
CA VAL A 65 -7.56 3.86 -6.41
C VAL A 65 -7.94 3.38 -7.81
N VAL A 66 -7.84 4.27 -8.81
CA VAL A 66 -8.15 3.98 -10.22
C VAL A 66 -6.88 4.07 -11.05
N GLY A 67 -6.72 3.17 -12.02
CA GLY A 67 -5.57 3.15 -12.92
C GLY A 67 -5.56 1.92 -13.82
N ASN A 68 -4.79 1.99 -14.89
CA ASN A 68 -4.71 0.93 -15.91
C ASN A 68 -4.10 -0.37 -15.35
N TYR A 69 -4.26 -1.47 -16.08
CA TYR A 69 -3.61 -2.74 -15.72
C TYR A 69 -2.08 -2.55 -15.63
N GLY A 70 -1.44 -3.18 -14.64
CA GLY A 70 0.01 -3.11 -14.46
C GLY A 70 0.56 -1.82 -13.83
N THR A 71 -0.27 -0.83 -13.44
CA THR A 71 0.23 0.43 -12.85
C THR A 71 0.47 0.37 -11.33
N GLY A 72 0.65 -0.82 -10.75
CA GLY A 72 0.99 -0.97 -9.33
C GLY A 72 -0.14 -0.65 -8.33
N LYS A 73 -1.43 -0.71 -8.72
CA LYS A 73 -2.56 -0.43 -7.82
C LYS A 73 -2.65 -1.40 -6.64
N SER A 74 -2.64 -2.70 -6.93
CA SER A 74 -2.67 -3.73 -5.89
C SER A 74 -1.42 -3.64 -5.01
N HIS A 75 -0.26 -3.35 -5.61
CA HIS A 75 0.99 -3.13 -4.88
C HIS A 75 0.87 -1.96 -3.91
N LEU A 76 0.33 -0.82 -4.34
CA LEU A 76 0.05 0.33 -3.46
C LEU A 76 -0.88 -0.04 -2.30
N MET A 77 -1.97 -0.75 -2.58
CA MET A 77 -2.91 -1.20 -1.56
C MET A 77 -2.24 -2.16 -0.56
N SER A 78 -1.41 -3.10 -1.03
CA SER A 78 -0.63 -4.00 -0.18
C SER A 78 0.35 -3.22 0.70
N VAL A 79 1.02 -2.20 0.18
CA VAL A 79 1.96 -1.37 0.96
C VAL A 79 1.23 -0.61 2.07
N ILE A 80 0.15 0.09 1.74
CA ILE A 80 -0.62 0.89 2.72
C ILE A 80 -1.18 -0.02 3.82
N SER A 81 -1.80 -1.14 3.42
CA SER A 81 -2.41 -2.07 4.37
C SER A 81 -1.37 -2.77 5.24
N SER A 82 -0.24 -3.21 4.67
CA SER A 82 0.83 -3.85 5.43
C SER A 82 1.46 -2.92 6.46
N ILE A 83 1.71 -1.65 6.10
CA ILE A 83 2.23 -0.67 7.07
C ILE A 83 1.21 -0.41 8.18
N ALA A 84 -0.07 -0.24 7.82
CA ALA A 84 -1.14 -0.03 8.79
C ALA A 84 -1.26 -1.20 9.80
N GLU A 85 -0.95 -2.42 9.37
CA GLU A 85 -0.98 -3.62 10.21
C GLU A 85 0.32 -3.89 10.98
N HIS A 86 1.48 -3.60 10.39
CA HIS A 86 2.80 -3.96 10.90
C HIS A 86 3.74 -2.76 10.97
N ALA A 87 4.00 -2.28 12.20
CA ALA A 87 4.83 -1.09 12.41
C ALA A 87 6.30 -1.28 12.02
N ASP A 88 6.84 -2.50 12.11
CA ASP A 88 8.22 -2.82 11.78
C ASP A 88 8.53 -2.65 10.28
N LEU A 89 7.51 -2.77 9.42
CA LEU A 89 7.64 -2.60 7.97
C LEU A 89 7.90 -1.15 7.56
N LEU A 90 7.69 -0.18 8.44
CA LEU A 90 7.99 1.22 8.15
C LEU A 90 9.46 1.42 7.76
N SER A 91 10.35 0.64 8.37
CA SER A 91 11.79 0.67 8.09
C SER A 91 12.17 0.16 6.70
N ALA A 92 11.27 -0.58 6.04
CA ALA A 92 11.47 -1.10 4.69
C ALA A 92 11.01 -0.11 3.61
N LEU A 93 10.28 0.95 3.95
CA LEU A 93 9.73 1.88 2.97
C LEU A 93 10.82 2.79 2.39
N GLY A 94 10.99 2.78 1.06
CA GLY A 94 12.06 3.52 0.37
C GLY A 94 11.92 5.04 0.35
N ASN A 95 10.77 5.60 0.75
CA ASN A 95 10.52 7.05 0.76
C ASN A 95 10.44 7.57 2.21
N ALA A 96 11.46 8.32 2.64
CA ALA A 96 11.59 8.82 4.01
C ALA A 96 10.45 9.77 4.43
N GLN A 97 9.97 10.63 3.51
CA GLN A 97 8.85 11.55 3.78
C GLN A 97 7.57 10.77 4.07
N VAL A 98 7.27 9.75 3.26
CA VAL A 98 6.10 8.90 3.47
C VAL A 98 6.25 8.05 4.72
N ALA A 99 7.45 7.51 4.98
CA ALA A 99 7.73 6.72 6.17
C ALA A 99 7.45 7.55 7.45
N HIS A 100 7.97 8.77 7.51
CA HIS A 100 7.72 9.64 8.65
C HIS A 100 6.23 9.96 8.84
N ALA A 101 5.52 10.28 7.75
CA ALA A 101 4.08 10.52 7.84
C ALA A 101 3.30 9.28 8.30
N ALA A 102 3.72 8.09 7.86
CA ALA A 102 3.04 6.83 8.10
C ALA A 102 3.22 6.31 9.54
N GLU A 103 4.13 6.84 10.35
CA GLU A 103 4.21 6.59 11.81
C GLU A 103 2.86 6.76 12.52
N ARG A 104 2.00 7.65 11.99
CA ARG A 104 0.67 7.92 12.55
C ARG A 104 -0.31 6.77 12.39
N VAL A 105 -0.11 5.89 11.41
CA VAL A 105 -0.99 4.75 11.10
C VAL A 105 -0.31 3.40 11.32
N ALA A 106 1.03 3.35 11.36
CA ALA A 106 1.80 2.13 11.35
C ALA A 106 1.47 1.21 12.55
N GLY A 107 1.11 -0.05 12.27
CA GLY A 107 0.77 -1.06 13.28
C GLY A 107 -0.47 -0.78 14.13
N LYS A 108 -1.35 0.14 13.69
CA LYS A 108 -2.54 0.55 14.45
C LYS A 108 -3.84 -0.10 14.00
N PHE A 109 -3.79 -0.93 12.96
CA PHE A 109 -4.99 -1.48 12.32
C PHE A 109 -5.01 -3.00 12.41
N LYS A 110 -6.22 -3.54 12.48
CA LYS A 110 -6.51 -4.89 12.01
C LYS A 110 -6.99 -4.76 10.57
N VAL A 111 -6.28 -5.41 9.67
CA VAL A 111 -6.56 -5.30 8.25
C VAL A 111 -7.35 -6.52 7.80
N VAL A 112 -8.38 -6.28 6.98
CA VAL A 112 -9.11 -7.33 6.28
C VAL A 112 -8.88 -7.11 4.79
N ARG A 113 -8.26 -8.09 4.13
CA ARG A 113 -7.98 -8.07 2.69
C ARG A 113 -9.00 -8.96 2.01
N THR A 114 -9.72 -8.41 1.02
CA THR A 114 -10.76 -9.14 0.29
C THR A 114 -10.66 -8.84 -1.19
N GLU A 115 -10.89 -9.87 -2.01
CA GLU A 115 -11.03 -9.73 -3.45
C GLU A 115 -12.45 -10.14 -3.86
N ILE A 116 -13.14 -9.25 -4.56
CA ILE A 116 -14.50 -9.50 -5.04
C ILE A 116 -14.39 -9.85 -6.52
N GLY A 117 -14.68 -11.11 -6.84
CA GLY A 117 -14.77 -11.59 -8.21
C GLY A 117 -16.04 -11.11 -8.94
N ALA A 118 -16.33 -11.70 -10.09
CA ALA A 118 -17.58 -11.42 -10.80
C ALA A 118 -18.77 -11.92 -9.97
N THR A 119 -19.64 -11.00 -9.56
CA THR A 119 -20.83 -11.32 -8.76
C THR A 119 -21.96 -10.34 -9.06
N THR A 120 -23.19 -10.84 -9.03
CA THR A 120 -24.42 -10.04 -9.13
C THR A 120 -25.01 -9.72 -7.76
N MET A 121 -24.40 -10.22 -6.68
CA MET A 121 -24.85 -10.04 -5.31
C MET A 121 -24.48 -8.64 -4.78
N SER A 122 -25.19 -8.17 -3.75
CA SER A 122 -24.87 -6.88 -3.13
C SER A 122 -23.61 -6.99 -2.28
N LEU A 123 -22.90 -5.87 -2.03
CA LEU A 123 -21.72 -5.86 -1.14
C LEU A 123 -22.03 -6.44 0.24
N ARG A 124 -23.24 -6.20 0.77
CA ARG A 124 -23.70 -6.74 2.05
C ARG A 124 -23.78 -8.27 2.05
N ASP A 125 -24.00 -8.88 0.89
CA ASP A 125 -24.16 -10.33 0.79
C ASP A 125 -22.83 -11.02 0.41
N ILE A 126 -21.78 -10.26 0.13
CA ILE A 126 -20.44 -10.75 -0.25
C ILE A 126 -19.42 -10.64 0.90
N LEU A 127 -19.70 -9.81 1.91
CA LEU A 127 -18.86 -9.59 3.09
C LEU A 127 -19.60 -10.00 4.37
#